data_AF-A0A1A8JPG4-F1
#
_entry.id   AF-A0A1A8JPG4-F1
#
_cell.length_a   1.000
_cell.length_b   1.000
_cell.length_c   1.000
_cell.angle_alpha   90.00
_cell.angle_beta   90.00
_cell.angle_gamma   90.00
#
_symmetry.space_group_name_H-M   'P 1'
#
loop_
_entity.id
_entity.type
_entity.pdbx_description
1 polymer ?
#
loop_
_entity_poly.entity_id
_entity_poly.type
_entity_poly.pdbx_seq_one_letter_code
_entity_poly.pdbx_strand_id
1 'polypeptide(L)'
;ERKRISFLKQVFLSIHRHLDVTNNESVKAVYSELHQTLMSIDEQDDLKWWKNNHGPGMPTDWPKVEEWAPPVKKLKRKKRDQKGKESRTVMIGGVKVKALYDYVGEEGDELSFKSGKKKLQS
;
A
#
# COMPACT_ATOMS: atom_id res chain seq x y z
N GLU A 1 56.63 6.03 -57.32
CA GLU A 1 55.49 5.12 -57.53
C GLU A 1 55.29 4.06 -56.41
N ARG A 2 56.20 3.10 -56.18
CA ARG A 2 56.05 2.06 -55.13
C ARG A 2 55.65 2.57 -53.74
N LYS A 3 56.24 3.68 -53.26
CA LYS A 3 55.90 4.30 -51.96
C LYS A 3 54.44 4.75 -51.89
N ARG A 4 53.90 5.32 -52.97
CA ARG A 4 52.50 5.76 -53.06
C ARG A 4 51.55 4.57 -52.94
N ILE A 5 51.84 3.50 -53.67
CA ILE A 5 51.04 2.27 -53.64
C ILE A 5 51.05 1.64 -52.25
N SER A 6 52.22 1.55 -51.61
CA SER A 6 52.34 1.02 -50.24
C SER A 6 51.56 1.84 -49.23
N PHE A 7 51.67 3.17 -49.31
CA PHE A 7 50.92 4.09 -48.46
C PHE A 7 49.41 3.91 -48.65
N LEU A 8 48.95 3.88 -49.90
CA LEU A 8 47.54 3.72 -50.22
C LEU A 8 46.98 2.40 -49.69
N LYS A 9 47.72 1.30 -49.84
CA LYS A 9 47.36 0.00 -49.26
C LYS A 9 47.23 0.08 -47.74
N GLN A 10 48.18 0.73 -47.08
CA GLN A 10 48.17 0.87 -45.62
C GLN A 10 46.99 1.72 -45.13
N VAL A 11 46.66 2.80 -45.86
CA VAL A 11 45.48 3.62 -45.57
C VAL A 11 44.19 2.83 -45.74
N PHE A 12 44.01 2.09 -46.84
CA PHE A 12 42.81 1.29 -47.05
C PHE A 12 42.64 0.16 -46.01
N LEU A 13 43.73 -0.53 -45.66
CA LEU A 13 43.70 -1.54 -44.60
C LEU A 13 43.36 -0.91 -43.24
N SER A 14 43.89 0.28 -42.96
CA SER A 14 43.54 1.02 -41.75
C SER A 14 42.05 1.36 -41.72
N ILE A 15 41.51 1.93 -42.81
CA ILE A 15 40.08 2.27 -42.91
C ILE A 15 39.22 1.01 -42.70
N HIS A 16 39.53 -0.07 -43.40
CA HIS A 16 38.80 -1.34 -43.25
C HIS A 16 38.80 -1.82 -41.80
N ARG A 17 39.94 -1.78 -41.11
CA ARG A 17 40.05 -2.21 -39.70
C ARG A 17 39.18 -1.37 -38.76
N HIS A 18 39.08 -0.06 -39.00
CA HIS A 18 38.30 0.83 -38.14
C HIS A 18 36.80 0.80 -38.45
N LEU A 19 36.42 0.43 -39.66
CA LEU A 19 35.01 0.26 -40.06
C LEU A 19 34.48 -1.14 -39.76
N ASP A 20 35.34 -2.12 -39.49
CA ASP A 20 34.91 -3.48 -39.16
C ASP A 20 34.40 -3.56 -37.71
N VAL A 21 33.10 -3.38 -37.58
CA VAL A 21 32.38 -3.47 -36.30
C VAL A 21 32.15 -4.93 -35.88
N THR A 22 32.24 -5.90 -36.80
CA THR A 22 31.91 -7.31 -36.50
C THR A 22 32.90 -7.94 -35.54
N ASN A 23 34.14 -7.46 -35.54
CA ASN A 23 35.17 -7.91 -34.62
C ASN A 23 35.32 -7.01 -33.38
N ASN A 24 34.44 -6.02 -33.22
CA ASN A 24 34.50 -5.14 -32.07
C ASN A 24 33.96 -5.85 -30.81
N GLU A 25 34.83 -6.03 -29.82
CA GLU A 25 34.50 -6.70 -28.57
C GLU A 25 33.40 -5.98 -27.79
N SER A 26 33.32 -4.64 -27.86
CA SER A 26 32.27 -3.91 -27.16
C SER A 26 30.89 -4.21 -27.74
N VAL A 27 30.80 -4.37 -29.07
CA VAL A 27 29.53 -4.71 -29.73
C VAL A 27 29.11 -6.12 -29.35
N LYS A 28 30.04 -7.08 -29.38
CA LYS A 28 29.78 -8.45 -28.90
C LYS A 28 29.34 -8.47 -27.43
N ALA A 29 29.99 -7.68 -26.58
CA ALA A 29 29.65 -7.57 -25.17
C ALA A 29 28.22 -7.06 -24.96
N VAL A 30 27.79 -5.99 -25.66
CA VAL A 30 26.42 -5.48 -25.58
C VAL A 30 25.39 -6.54 -25.97
N TYR A 31 25.64 -7.32 -27.02
CA TYR A 31 24.74 -8.43 -27.39
C TYR A 31 24.71 -9.54 -26.33
N SER A 32 25.87 -9.86 -25.74
CA SER A 32 25.94 -10.87 -24.69
C SER A 32 25.22 -10.43 -23.41
N GLU A 33 25.35 -9.16 -23.02
CA GLU A 33 24.68 -8.57 -21.86
C GLU A 33 23.16 -8.55 -22.07
N LEU A 34 22.70 -8.13 -23.26
CA LEU A 34 21.29 -8.19 -23.63
C LEU A 34 20.74 -9.62 -23.53
N HIS A 35 21.49 -10.60 -24.06
CA HIS A 35 21.08 -11.99 -24.00
C HIS A 35 21.01 -12.50 -22.55
N GLN A 36 22.01 -12.19 -21.73
CA GLN A 36 22.00 -12.54 -20.31
C GLN A 36 20.83 -11.91 -19.58
N THR A 37 20.55 -10.62 -19.84
CA THR A 37 19.41 -9.89 -19.24
C THR A 37 18.09 -10.56 -19.62
N LEU A 38 17.94 -11.00 -20.87
CA LEU A 38 16.76 -11.73 -21.31
C LEU A 38 16.63 -13.09 -20.61
N MET A 39 17.74 -13.82 -20.47
CA MET A 39 17.77 -15.12 -19.81
C MET A 39 17.59 -15.04 -18.30
N SER A 40 17.88 -13.90 -17.67
CA SER A 40 17.67 -13.68 -16.25
C SER A 40 16.23 -13.32 -15.88
N ILE A 41 15.33 -13.16 -16.86
CA ILE A 41 13.91 -12.89 -16.58
C ILE A 41 13.31 -14.15 -15.94
N ASP A 42 12.87 -14.02 -14.69
CA ASP A 42 12.20 -15.08 -13.94
C ASP A 42 10.80 -14.62 -13.49
N GLU A 43 9.78 -15.23 -14.08
CA GLU A 43 8.38 -14.96 -13.77
C GLU A 43 8.05 -15.25 -12.30
N GLN A 44 8.69 -16.25 -11.68
CA GLN A 44 8.39 -16.67 -10.32
C GLN A 44 8.83 -15.61 -9.30
N ASP A 45 9.97 -14.98 -9.54
CA ASP A 45 10.48 -13.89 -8.71
C ASP A 45 9.61 -12.64 -8.87
N ASP A 46 9.19 -12.31 -10.10
CA ASP A 46 8.28 -11.19 -10.37
C ASP A 46 6.91 -11.38 -9.69
N LEU A 47 6.32 -12.57 -9.81
CA LEU A 47 5.05 -12.89 -9.15
C LEU A 47 5.17 -12.84 -7.63
N LYS A 48 6.28 -13.32 -7.08
CA LYS A 48 6.55 -13.26 -5.64
C LYS A 48 6.71 -11.81 -5.17
N TRP A 49 7.42 -10.98 -5.93
CA TRP A 49 7.55 -9.55 -5.64
C TRP A 49 6.18 -8.85 -5.63
N TRP A 50 5.38 -9.07 -6.67
CA TRP A 50 4.05 -8.47 -6.77
C TRP A 50 3.14 -8.92 -5.63
N LYS A 51 3.11 -10.23 -5.34
CA LYS A 51 2.32 -10.81 -4.25
C LYS A 51 2.62 -10.16 -2.90
N ASN A 52 3.88 -9.84 -2.63
CA ASN A 52 4.31 -9.28 -1.36
C ASN A 52 4.10 -7.77 -1.27
N ASN A 53 4.25 -7.03 -2.37
CA ASN A 53 4.15 -5.56 -2.36
C ASN A 53 2.74 -5.02 -2.61
N HIS A 54 1.96 -5.71 -3.45
CA HIS A 54 0.63 -5.29 -3.88
C HIS A 54 -0.44 -6.38 -3.74
N GLY A 55 -0.02 -7.61 -3.47
CA GLY A 55 -0.91 -8.75 -3.33
C GLY A 55 -1.22 -9.12 -1.89
N PRO A 56 -1.78 -10.32 -1.68
CA PRO A 56 -2.19 -10.82 -0.37
C PRO A 56 -1.04 -11.05 0.63
N GLY A 57 0.21 -10.97 0.18
CA GLY A 57 1.39 -11.05 1.05
C GLY A 57 1.74 -9.71 1.71
N MET A 58 1.07 -8.61 1.33
CA MET A 58 1.29 -7.31 1.95
C MET A 58 0.87 -7.33 3.42
N PRO A 59 1.72 -6.86 4.35
CA PRO A 59 1.36 -6.79 5.76
C PRO A 59 0.16 -5.86 5.94
N THR A 60 -0.94 -6.41 6.41
CA THR A 60 -2.16 -5.65 6.69
C THR A 60 -2.42 -5.65 8.18
N ASP A 61 -2.47 -4.46 8.77
CA ASP A 61 -3.00 -4.26 10.13
C ASP A 61 -4.51 -4.31 10.07
N TRP A 62 -5.06 -5.52 10.17
CA TRP A 62 -6.49 -5.72 10.21
C TRP A 62 -7.09 -4.98 11.41
N PRO A 63 -8.28 -4.36 11.25
CA PRO A 63 -8.92 -3.62 12.32
C PRO A 63 -9.13 -4.53 13.53
N LYS A 64 -8.63 -4.08 14.68
CA LYS A 64 -8.82 -4.73 15.97
C LYS A 64 -9.98 -4.05 16.67
N VAL A 65 -10.74 -4.82 17.45
CA VAL A 65 -11.79 -4.25 18.30
C VAL A 65 -11.12 -3.39 19.36
N GLU A 66 -11.31 -2.08 19.30
CA GLU A 66 -10.91 -1.17 20.36
C GLU A 66 -11.94 -1.26 21.51
N GLU A 67 -11.50 -1.64 22.70
CA GLU A 67 -12.34 -1.59 23.89
C GLU A 67 -12.65 -0.12 24.20
N TRP A 68 -13.93 0.25 24.09
CA TRP A 68 -14.37 1.63 24.28
C TRP A 68 -13.99 2.13 25.68
N ALA A 69 -12.95 2.97 25.75
CA ALA A 69 -12.58 3.67 26.98
C ALA A 69 -13.47 4.91 27.15
N PRO A 70 -14.37 4.98 28.15
CA PRO A 70 -15.15 6.18 28.39
C PRO A 70 -14.22 7.38 28.64
N PRO A 71 -14.50 8.55 28.03
CA PRO A 71 -13.76 9.77 28.34
C PRO A 71 -13.86 10.05 29.84
N VAL A 72 -12.76 9.82 30.57
CA VAL A 72 -12.66 10.15 32.00
C VAL A 72 -12.72 11.66 32.14
N LYS A 73 -13.95 12.16 32.32
CA LYS A 73 -14.17 13.51 32.83
C LYS A 73 -13.48 13.58 34.19
N LYS A 74 -12.36 14.29 34.27
CA LYS A 74 -11.71 14.59 35.55
C LYS A 74 -12.69 15.41 36.39
N LEU A 75 -13.52 14.73 37.19
CA LEU A 75 -14.35 15.40 38.17
C LEU A 75 -13.42 16.03 39.20
N LYS A 76 -13.33 17.36 39.20
CA LYS A 76 -12.68 18.07 40.30
C LYS A 76 -13.43 17.72 41.59
N ARG A 77 -12.76 16.95 42.44
CA ARG A 77 -13.27 16.52 43.74
C ARG A 77 -13.43 17.73 44.65
N LYS A 78 -14.64 18.28 44.73
CA LYS A 78 -15.02 19.24 45.78
C LYS A 78 -15.81 18.48 46.84
N LYS A 79 -15.22 18.38 48.03
CA LYS A 79 -15.76 17.74 49.23
C LYS A 79 -16.93 18.58 49.79
N ARG A 80 -18.12 17.99 49.97
CA ARG A 80 -19.05 18.21 51.10
C ARG A 80 -20.33 17.37 50.97
N ASP A 81 -20.84 17.01 52.15
CA ASP A 81 -21.86 16.03 52.50
C ASP A 81 -23.30 16.29 52.03
N GLN A 82 -24.07 15.20 51.78
CA GLN A 82 -25.34 14.82 52.45
C GLN A 82 -26.26 13.93 51.58
N LYS A 83 -26.52 12.72 52.09
CA LYS A 83 -27.78 11.95 52.19
C LYS A 83 -28.88 12.11 51.11
N GLY A 84 -29.23 11.00 50.44
CA GLY A 84 -30.49 10.85 49.69
C GLY A 84 -30.59 9.51 48.95
N LYS A 85 -31.68 8.78 49.18
CA LYS A 85 -32.00 7.40 48.75
C LYS A 85 -32.45 7.28 47.28
N GLU A 86 -32.35 6.03 46.77
CA GLU A 86 -33.23 5.39 45.74
C GLU A 86 -32.98 5.80 44.27
N SER A 87 -32.98 4.94 43.25
CA SER A 87 -33.38 3.55 43.02
C SER A 87 -32.39 2.90 42.04
N ARG A 88 -32.00 1.64 42.26
CA ARG A 88 -31.27 0.83 41.27
C ARG A 88 -32.28 0.34 40.23
N THR A 89 -32.44 1.09 39.14
CA THR A 89 -33.01 0.52 37.91
C THR A 89 -31.89 -0.19 37.16
N VAL A 90 -32.07 -1.49 37.03
CA VAL A 90 -31.22 -2.46 36.32
C VAL A 90 -31.03 -1.99 34.88
N MET A 91 -29.80 -1.59 34.52
CA MET A 91 -29.46 -1.23 33.14
C MET A 91 -29.10 -2.51 32.40
N ILE A 92 -30.08 -3.08 31.68
CA ILE A 92 -29.85 -4.09 30.65
C ILE A 92 -29.07 -3.41 29.52
N GLY A 93 -27.76 -3.65 29.50
CA GLY A 93 -26.90 -3.89 28.33
C GLY A 93 -26.90 -2.97 27.10
N GLY A 94 -27.56 -1.80 27.07
CA GLY A 94 -27.65 -0.97 25.86
C GLY A 94 -26.59 0.14 25.76
N VAL A 95 -25.84 0.19 24.66
CA VAL A 95 -24.94 1.32 24.34
C VAL A 95 -25.77 2.50 23.82
N LYS A 96 -25.57 3.69 24.39
CA LYS A 96 -26.24 4.92 23.91
C LYS A 96 -25.54 5.44 22.66
N VAL A 97 -26.16 5.27 21.51
CA VAL A 97 -25.66 5.76 20.22
C VAL A 97 -26.46 6.97 19.74
N LYS A 98 -25.80 7.85 18.97
CA LYS A 98 -26.40 9.06 18.41
C LYS A 98 -26.28 9.01 16.89
N ALA A 99 -27.40 9.23 16.21
CA ALA A 99 -27.40 9.38 14.76
C ALA A 99 -26.57 10.60 14.32
N LEU A 100 -25.63 10.38 13.41
CA LEU A 100 -24.81 11.41 12.77
C LEU A 100 -25.56 12.08 11.60
N TYR A 101 -26.35 11.30 10.86
CA TYR A 101 -27.13 11.73 9.71
C TYR A 101 -28.59 11.32 9.86
N ASP A 102 -29.45 11.94 9.07
CA ASP A 102 -30.83 11.49 8.92
C ASP A 102 -30.87 10.20 8.08
N TYR A 103 -31.65 9.23 8.53
CA TYR A 103 -31.86 7.97 7.84
C TYR A 103 -33.32 7.53 7.97
N VAL A 104 -33.89 7.09 6.86
CA VAL A 104 -35.25 6.57 6.77
C VAL A 104 -35.11 5.12 6.32
N GLY A 105 -35.55 4.19 7.18
CA GLY A 105 -35.54 2.76 6.86
C GLY A 105 -36.49 2.46 5.71
N GLU A 106 -36.04 1.60 4.82
CA GLU A 106 -36.76 1.22 3.59
C GLU A 106 -37.58 -0.06 3.81
N GLU A 107 -37.14 -0.94 4.73
CA GLU A 107 -37.81 -2.18 5.10
C GLU A 107 -38.52 -2.11 6.47
N GLY A 108 -39.51 -2.99 6.67
CA GLY A 108 -40.41 -2.95 7.84
C GLY A 108 -39.75 -3.23 9.20
N ASP A 109 -38.57 -3.84 9.19
CA ASP A 109 -37.74 -4.14 10.35
C ASP A 109 -36.62 -3.09 10.58
N GLU A 110 -36.46 -2.12 9.67
CA GLU A 110 -35.46 -1.07 9.80
C GLU A 110 -35.91 0.12 10.66
N LEU A 111 -34.94 0.76 11.34
CA LEU A 111 -35.19 1.87 12.24
C LEU A 111 -34.91 3.21 11.56
N SER A 112 -35.97 4.01 11.34
CA SER A 112 -35.82 5.41 10.94
C SER A 112 -35.32 6.30 12.11
N PHE A 113 -34.34 7.18 11.84
CA PHE A 113 -33.80 8.12 12.82
C PHE A 113 -33.34 9.44 12.19
N LYS A 114 -33.37 10.51 12.98
CA LYS A 114 -32.87 11.84 12.59
C LYS A 114 -31.55 12.12 13.31
N SER A 115 -30.64 12.81 12.64
CA SER A 115 -29.40 13.33 13.19
C SER A 115 -29.70 14.05 14.50
N GLY A 116 -28.90 13.76 15.53
CA GLY A 116 -29.18 14.28 16.87
C GLY A 116 -29.87 13.30 17.81
N LYS A 117 -30.66 12.35 17.28
CA LYS A 117 -31.48 11.44 18.09
C LYS A 117 -30.60 10.38 18.76
N LYS A 118 -30.70 10.29 20.09
CA LYS A 118 -30.01 9.27 20.90
C LYS A 118 -30.94 8.08 21.09
N LYS A 119 -30.53 6.90 20.63
CA LYS A 119 -31.25 5.65 20.87
C LYS A 119 -30.34 4.70 21.66
N LEU A 120 -30.96 3.83 22.45
CA LEU A 120 -30.26 2.68 23.04
C LEU A 120 -30.18 1.61 21.95
N GLN A 121 -28.97 1.19 21.58
CA GLN A 121 -28.77 0.03 20.74
C GLN A 121 -28.80 -1.19 21.68
N SER A 122 -29.83 -2.04 21.50
CA SER A 122 -29.98 -3.32 22.19
C SER A 122 -29.34 -4.44 21.38
#